data_AF-A0AA35Y5L3-F1
#
_entry.id   AF-A0AA35Y5L3-F1
#
_cell.length_a   1.000
_cell.length_b   1.000
_cell.length_c   1.000
_cell.angle_alpha   90.00
_cell.angle_beta   90.00
_cell.angle_gamma   90.00
#
_symmetry.space_group_name_H-M   'P 1'
#
loop_
_entity.id
_entity.type
_entity.pdbx_description
1 polymer ?
#
loop_
_entity_poly.entity_id
_entity_poly.type
_entity_poly.pdbx_seq_one_letter_code
_entity_poly.pdbx_strand_id
1 'polypeptide(L)'
;MPQSETSLTFVVRRHVPELIAPAVSTPRELKPLSDIDDKEGMRHQVSSIDMYERDPKMGHINPASIIRDALAKVLVFYYPFVGRLKEGPTRKLMVDCTSEGVLFIEAEADFTLKQLVRLFIRHSLV
;
A
#
# COMPACT_ATOMS: atom_id res chain seq x y z
N MET A 1 -13.34 30.89 29.51
CA MET A 1 -13.21 31.37 28.11
C MET A 1 -13.35 30.15 27.20
N PRO A 2 -14.18 30.19 26.15
CA PRO A 2 -14.29 29.05 25.24
C PRO A 2 -12.96 28.91 24.49
N GLN A 3 -12.34 27.74 24.60
CA GLN A 3 -11.18 27.40 23.79
C GLN A 3 -11.65 27.37 22.33
N SER A 4 -11.08 28.26 21.51
CA SER A 4 -11.24 28.23 20.06
C SER A 4 -10.76 26.86 19.57
N GLU A 5 -11.67 25.99 19.15
CA GLU A 5 -11.32 24.77 18.43
C GLU A 5 -10.74 25.17 17.07
N THR A 6 -9.42 25.34 17.01
CA THR A 6 -8.72 25.40 15.73
C THR A 6 -8.90 24.05 15.06
N SER A 7 -9.73 24.02 14.00
CA SER A 7 -9.85 22.88 13.10
C SER A 7 -8.46 22.50 12.59
N LEU A 8 -7.99 21.32 12.95
CA LEU A 8 -6.73 20.79 12.43
C LEU A 8 -6.95 20.42 10.96
N THR A 9 -6.34 21.20 10.07
CA THR A 9 -6.24 20.85 8.65
C THR A 9 -5.01 19.97 8.47
N PHE A 10 -5.19 18.81 7.83
CA PHE A 10 -4.11 17.91 7.47
C PHE A 10 -3.82 18.05 5.98
N VAL A 11 -2.65 18.54 5.62
CA VAL A 11 -2.25 18.67 4.23
C VAL A 11 -1.30 17.54 3.89
N VAL A 12 -1.68 16.76 2.87
CA VAL A 12 -0.84 15.70 2.31
C VAL A 12 -0.56 16.03 0.86
N ARG A 13 0.71 16.13 0.49
CA ARG A 13 1.16 16.29 -0.89
C ARG A 13 1.59 14.94 -1.44
N ARG A 14 0.85 14.45 -2.43
CA ARG A 14 1.16 13.20 -3.13
C ARG A 14 2.13 13.47 -4.27
N HIS A 15 3.13 12.61 -4.38
CA HIS A 15 4.03 12.57 -5.53
C HIS A 15 3.36 11.83 -6.70
N VAL A 16 4.01 11.88 -7.87
CA VAL A 16 3.55 11.18 -9.06
C VAL A 16 3.50 9.67 -8.77
N PRO A 17 2.38 8.99 -9.06
CA PRO A 17 2.30 7.55 -8.91
C PRO A 17 3.28 6.82 -9.84
N GLU A 18 3.85 5.73 -9.35
CA GLU A 18 4.75 4.87 -10.11
C GLU A 18 4.34 3.40 -10.03
N LEU A 19 4.71 2.62 -11.04
CA LEU A 19 4.55 1.17 -11.03
C LEU A 19 5.90 0.51 -10.72
N ILE A 20 5.97 -0.18 -9.59
CA ILE A 20 7.17 -0.90 -9.17
C ILE A 20 7.12 -2.32 -9.72
N ALA A 21 7.95 -2.57 -10.72
CA ALA A 21 8.15 -3.89 -11.30
C ALA A 21 9.10 -4.75 -10.43
N PRO A 22 9.06 -6.09 -10.57
CA PRO A 22 10.06 -6.95 -9.95
C PRO A 22 11.47 -6.60 -10.42
N ALA A 23 12.46 -6.74 -9.53
CA ALA A 23 13.85 -6.39 -9.81
C ALA A 23 14.50 -7.23 -10.92
N VAL A 24 13.95 -8.41 -11.20
CA VAL A 24 14.36 -9.29 -12.32
C VAL A 24 13.12 -9.85 -13.00
N SER A 25 13.27 -10.39 -14.21
CA SER A 25 12.17 -11.05 -14.92
C SER A 25 11.58 -12.19 -14.11
N THR A 26 10.25 -12.28 -14.07
CA THR A 26 9.50 -13.34 -13.41
C THR A 26 8.75 -14.19 -14.45
N PRO A 27 8.29 -15.40 -14.10
CA PRO A 27 7.45 -16.20 -14.99
C PRO A 27 6.20 -15.43 -15.43
N ARG A 28 5.86 -15.57 -16.72
CA ARG A 28 4.62 -15.06 -17.30
C ARG A 28 3.67 -16.22 -17.51
N GLU A 29 2.59 -16.25 -16.75
CA GLU A 29 1.61 -17.33 -16.76
C GLU A 29 0.26 -16.85 -16.25
N LEU A 30 -0.79 -17.58 -16.59
CA LEU A 30 -2.13 -17.37 -16.08
C LEU A 30 -2.37 -18.36 -14.93
N LYS A 31 -2.51 -17.85 -13.70
CA LYS A 31 -2.70 -18.68 -12.51
C LYS A 31 -4.16 -18.65 -12.05
N PRO A 32 -4.91 -19.76 -12.10
CA PRO A 32 -6.23 -19.80 -11.49
C PRO A 32 -6.12 -19.70 -9.97
N LEU A 33 -7.05 -18.94 -9.37
CA LEU A 33 -7.19 -18.92 -7.91
C LEU A 33 -7.71 -20.27 -7.40
N SER A 34 -7.31 -20.64 -6.18
CA SER A 34 -7.89 -21.81 -5.52
C SER A 34 -9.39 -21.60 -5.26
N ASP A 35 -10.13 -22.66 -4.95
CA ASP A 35 -11.56 -22.54 -4.63
C ASP A 35 -11.83 -21.78 -3.32
N ILE A 36 -10.82 -21.68 -2.44
CA ILE A 36 -10.90 -20.87 -1.22
C ILE A 36 -10.75 -19.39 -1.56
N ASP A 37 -9.79 -19.06 -2.42
CA ASP A 37 -9.47 -17.67 -2.79
C ASP A 37 -10.50 -17.07 -3.77
N ASP A 38 -11.20 -17.90 -4.54
CA ASP A 38 -12.17 -17.48 -5.55
C ASP A 38 -13.57 -17.12 -4.98
N LYS A 39 -13.77 -17.34 -3.67
CA LYS A 39 -15.04 -17.03 -2.99
C LYS A 39 -15.41 -15.56 -3.16
N GLU A 40 -16.67 -15.30 -3.53
CA GLU A 40 -17.17 -13.93 -3.76
C GLU A 40 -16.91 -12.99 -2.58
N GLY A 41 -17.07 -13.47 -1.34
CA GLY A 41 -16.83 -12.68 -0.14
C GLY A 41 -15.37 -12.22 0.06
N MET A 42 -14.41 -12.83 -0.66
CA MET A 42 -12.99 -12.46 -0.61
C MET A 42 -12.60 -11.46 -1.70
N ARG A 43 -13.52 -11.12 -2.62
CA ARG A 43 -13.27 -10.24 -3.78
C ARG A 43 -13.32 -8.75 -3.40
N HIS A 44 -12.57 -8.37 -2.37
CA HIS A 44 -12.47 -6.98 -1.90
C HIS A 44 -11.01 -6.59 -1.65
N GLN A 45 -10.72 -5.30 -1.73
CA GLN A 45 -9.40 -4.79 -1.37
C GLN A 45 -9.25 -4.72 0.15
N VAL A 46 -8.24 -5.40 0.70
CA VAL A 46 -7.83 -5.24 2.10
C VAL A 46 -6.89 -4.04 2.20
N SER A 47 -7.15 -3.14 3.14
CA SER A 47 -6.33 -1.95 3.39
C SER A 47 -5.82 -1.97 4.84
N SER A 48 -4.52 -1.76 5.02
CA SER A 48 -3.87 -1.60 6.33
C SER A 48 -3.11 -0.29 6.39
N ILE A 49 -2.91 0.21 7.62
CA ILE A 49 -2.06 1.36 7.89
C ILE A 49 -1.05 0.95 8.95
N ASP A 50 0.22 0.95 8.57
CA ASP A 50 1.34 0.64 9.45
C ASP A 50 2.09 1.92 9.78
N MET A 51 2.26 2.19 11.08
CA MET A 51 2.86 3.43 11.59
C MET A 51 4.20 3.13 12.26
N TYR A 52 5.25 3.83 11.82
CA TYR A 52 6.61 3.64 12.32
C TYR A 52 7.16 4.96 12.87
N GLU A 53 7.80 4.91 14.03
CA GLU A 53 8.55 6.06 14.55
C GLU A 53 9.88 6.22 13.80
N ARG A 54 10.36 7.46 13.70
CA ARG A 54 11.66 7.75 13.07
C ARG A 54 12.80 7.22 13.93
N ASP A 55 13.57 6.27 13.41
CA ASP A 55 14.84 5.87 14.02
C ASP A 55 15.92 6.96 13.77
N PRO A 56 16.53 7.55 14.82
CA PRO A 56 17.60 8.53 14.68
C PRO A 56 18.79 8.06 13.83
N LYS A 57 19.06 6.74 13.78
CA LYS A 57 20.16 6.15 13.01
C LYS A 57 19.96 6.24 11.49
N MET A 58 18.72 6.46 11.03
CA MET A 58 18.39 6.56 9.60
C MET A 58 18.85 7.87 8.97
N GLY A 59 19.29 8.86 9.77
CA GLY A 59 19.82 10.12 9.26
C GLY A 59 18.85 10.80 8.29
N HIS A 60 19.32 11.05 7.06
CA HIS A 60 18.56 11.69 5.98
C HIS A 60 18.05 10.72 4.92
N ILE A 61 18.08 9.40 5.19
CA ILE A 61 17.61 8.41 4.23
C ILE A 61 16.09 8.52 4.09
N ASN A 62 15.60 8.63 2.86
CA ASN A 62 14.16 8.65 2.57
C ASN A 62 13.58 7.23 2.73
N PRO A 63 12.65 6.98 3.68
CA PRO A 63 12.02 5.67 3.83
C PRO A 63 11.30 5.17 2.58
N ALA A 64 10.71 6.06 1.78
CA ALA A 64 10.02 5.69 0.54
C ALA A 64 10.98 5.01 -0.44
N SER A 65 12.24 5.48 -0.51
CA SER A 65 13.26 4.88 -1.37
C SER A 65 13.62 3.46 -0.94
N ILE A 66 13.73 3.21 0.36
CA ILE A 66 14.00 1.87 0.91
C ILE A 66 12.83 0.92 0.61
N ILE A 67 11.60 1.37 0.86
CA ILE A 67 10.40 0.56 0.64
C ILE A 67 10.28 0.21 -0.84
N ARG A 68 10.48 1.18 -1.74
CA ARG A 68 10.47 0.96 -3.19
C ARG A 68 11.47 -0.12 -3.61
N ASP A 69 12.72 -0.01 -3.17
CA ASP A 69 13.78 -0.95 -3.54
C ASP A 69 13.54 -2.34 -2.94
N ALA A 70 13.06 -2.42 -1.70
CA ALA A 70 12.68 -3.66 -1.07
C ALA A 70 11.49 -4.32 -1.77
N LEU A 71 10.50 -3.52 -2.19
CA LEU A 71 9.32 -3.97 -2.91
C LEU A 71 9.71 -4.59 -4.26
N ALA A 72 10.57 -3.93 -5.05
CA ALA A 72 11.07 -4.51 -6.30
C ALA A 72 11.74 -5.88 -6.09
N LYS A 73 12.52 -6.05 -5.01
CA LYS A 73 13.19 -7.32 -4.68
C LYS A 73 12.21 -8.40 -4.23
N VAL A 74 11.25 -8.07 -3.36
CA VAL A 74 10.32 -9.07 -2.81
C VAL A 74 9.33 -9.55 -3.88
N LEU A 75 8.96 -8.69 -4.82
CA LEU A 75 8.06 -9.01 -5.93
C LEU A 75 8.62 -10.07 -6.90
N VAL A 76 9.92 -10.38 -6.84
CA VAL A 76 10.48 -11.53 -7.57
C VAL A 76 9.91 -12.84 -7.02
N PHE A 77 9.81 -12.96 -5.70
CA PHE A 77 9.27 -14.14 -5.02
C PHE A 77 7.74 -14.15 -5.02
N TYR A 78 7.13 -12.97 -4.93
CA TYR A 78 5.68 -12.77 -4.88
C TYR A 78 5.13 -12.25 -6.22
N TYR A 79 5.68 -12.75 -7.33
CA TYR A 79 5.35 -12.23 -8.66
C TYR A 79 3.87 -12.29 -9.07
N PRO A 80 2.99 -13.15 -8.53
CA PRO A 80 1.55 -13.02 -8.83
C PRO A 80 0.97 -11.66 -8.40
N PHE A 81 1.56 -10.98 -7.39
CA PHE A 81 1.09 -9.66 -6.95
C PHE A 81 1.34 -8.54 -7.96
N VAL A 82 2.26 -8.72 -8.92
CA VAL A 82 2.49 -7.75 -10.02
C VAL A 82 1.70 -8.10 -11.29
N GLY A 83 0.79 -9.07 -11.20
CA GLY A 83 -0.13 -9.42 -12.27
C GLY A 83 -1.39 -8.57 -12.31
N ARG A 84 -2.38 -9.01 -13.08
CA ARG A 84 -3.72 -8.43 -13.15
C ARG A 84 -4.76 -9.52 -12.91
N LEU A 85 -5.77 -9.21 -12.12
CA LEU A 85 -6.92 -10.10 -11.97
C LEU A 85 -7.72 -10.12 -13.26
N LYS A 86 -8.12 -11.32 -13.67
CA LYS A 86 -8.93 -11.58 -14.86
C LYS A 86 -10.03 -12.56 -14.50
N GLU A 87 -11.26 -12.23 -14.86
CA GLU A 87 -12.40 -13.13 -14.73
C GLU A 87 -12.50 -14.01 -15.98
N GLY A 88 -12.54 -15.32 -15.79
CA GLY A 88 -12.70 -16.33 -16.85
C GLY A 88 -14.13 -16.87 -16.96
N PRO A 89 -14.31 -17.97 -17.71
CA PRO A 89 -15.56 -18.72 -17.72
C PRO A 89 -16.02 -19.05 -16.30
N THR A 90 -17.34 -19.16 -16.11
CA THR A 90 -17.97 -19.44 -14.81
C THR A 90 -17.54 -18.49 -13.69
N ARG A 91 -17.12 -17.26 -14.03
CA ARG A 91 -16.63 -16.23 -13.11
C ARG A 91 -15.38 -16.63 -12.30
N LYS A 92 -14.63 -17.64 -12.74
CA LYS A 92 -13.39 -18.09 -12.07
C LYS A 92 -12.34 -17.00 -12.18
N LEU A 93 -11.83 -16.52 -11.05
CA LEU A 93 -10.74 -15.54 -11.05
C LEU A 93 -9.40 -16.21 -11.31
N MET A 94 -8.59 -15.52 -12.10
CA MET A 94 -7.21 -15.88 -12.42
C MET A 94 -6.34 -14.63 -12.28
N VAL A 95 -5.05 -14.84 -12.00
CA VAL A 95 -4.02 -13.81 -12.06
C VAL A 95 -3.25 -13.99 -13.35
N ASP A 96 -3.32 -12.99 -14.23
CA ASP A 96 -2.45 -12.87 -15.39
C ASP A 96 -1.12 -12.23 -14.92
N CYS A 97 -0.07 -13.04 -14.77
CA CYS A 97 1.23 -12.61 -14.26
C CYS A 97 2.01 -11.84 -15.34
N THR A 98 1.61 -10.59 -15.60
CA THR A 98 2.17 -9.73 -16.66
C THR A 98 3.46 -9.01 -16.27
N SER A 99 3.82 -9.01 -14.98
CA SER A 99 4.96 -8.26 -14.42
C SER A 99 4.88 -6.75 -14.63
N GLU A 100 3.68 -6.19 -14.80
CA GLU A 100 3.48 -4.74 -15.02
C GLU A 100 3.80 -3.88 -13.79
N GLY A 101 3.92 -4.52 -12.61
CA GLY A 101 4.27 -3.86 -11.36
C GLY A 101 3.06 -3.50 -10.49
N VAL A 102 3.37 -3.05 -9.27
CA VAL A 102 2.39 -2.57 -8.27
C VAL A 102 2.41 -1.06 -8.16
N LEU A 103 1.26 -0.46 -7.89
CA LEU A 103 1.13 0.98 -7.68
C LEU A 103 1.82 1.39 -6.38
N PHE A 104 2.77 2.32 -6.48
CA PHE A 104 3.44 2.96 -5.34
C PHE A 104 3.27 4.48 -5.45
N ILE A 105 2.90 5.11 -4.33
CA ILE A 105 2.68 6.56 -4.25
C ILE A 105 3.36 7.06 -2.99
N GLU A 106 4.44 7.82 -3.16
CA GLU A 106 5.04 8.58 -2.07
C GLU A 106 4.19 9.81 -1.74
N ALA A 107 4.13 10.16 -0.47
CA ALA A 107 3.43 11.35 -0.01
C ALA A 107 4.11 11.96 1.21
N GLU A 108 4.06 13.29 1.28
CA GLU A 108 4.55 14.08 2.40
C GLU A 108 3.39 14.72 3.13
N ALA A 109 3.50 14.83 4.46
CA ALA A 109 2.49 15.40 5.33
C ALA A 109 3.09 16.55 6.15
N ASP A 110 2.34 17.63 6.32
CA ASP A 110 2.74 18.80 7.12
C ASP A 110 2.45 18.65 8.63
N PHE A 111 2.27 17.41 9.08
CA PHE A 111 1.96 17.05 10.46
C PHE A 111 2.70 15.80 10.90
N THR A 112 2.86 15.66 12.22
CA THR A 112 3.52 14.52 12.86
C THR A 112 2.54 13.39 13.14
N LEU A 113 3.06 12.16 13.22
CA LEU A 113 2.30 10.99 13.68
C LEU A 113 1.62 11.23 15.04
N LYS A 114 2.27 11.96 15.95
CA LYS A 114 1.72 12.32 17.26
C LYS A 114 0.49 13.24 17.15
N GLN A 115 0.49 14.20 16.21
CA GLN A 115 -0.67 15.04 15.96
C GLN A 115 -1.83 14.21 15.40
N LEU A 116 -1.55 13.28 14.49
CA LEU A 116 -2.54 12.36 13.92
C LEU A 116 -3.19 11.47 14.99
N VAL A 117 -2.38 10.79 15.83
CA VAL A 117 -2.87 9.86 16.87
C VAL A 117 -3.69 10.57 17.94
N ARG A 118 -3.32 11.80 18.33
CA ARG A 118 -4.09 12.59 19.32
C ARG A 118 -5.55 12.82 18.91
N LEU A 119 -5.83 12.92 17.61
CA LEU A 119 -7.18 13.07 17.09
C LEU A 119 -7.97 11.77 17.14
N PHE A 120 -7.35 10.63 16.82
CA PHE A 120 -8.01 9.32 16.96
C PHE A 120 -8.46 9.04 18.39
N ILE A 121 -7.64 9.38 19.39
CA ILE A 121 -7.99 9.19 20.81
C ILE A 121 -9.12 10.13 21.25
N ARG A 122 -9.17 11.37 20.72
CA ARG A 122 -10.27 12.31 21.03
C ARG A 122 -11.61 11.89 20.42
N HIS A 123 -11.62 11.22 19.28
CA HIS A 123 -12.84 10.71 18.65
C HIS A 123 -13.24 9.30 19.09
N SER A 124 -12.42 8.60 19.90
CA SER A 124 -12.78 7.34 20.58
C SER A 124 -13.21 7.53 22.04
N LEU A 125 -13.29 8.79 22.50
CA LEU A 125 -13.80 9.21 23.80
C LEU A 125 -14.91 10.24 23.61
N VAL A 126 -15.89 9.91 22.76
CA VAL A 126 -17.24 10.48 22.76
C VAL A 126 -18.22 9.37 22.45
#